data_AF-A0A806LC06-F1
#
_entry.id   AF-A0A806LC06-F1
#
_cell.length_a   1.000
_cell.length_b   1.000
_cell.length_c   1.000
_cell.angle_alpha   90.00
_cell.angle_beta   90.00
_cell.angle_gamma   90.00
#
_symmetry.space_group_name_H-M   'P 1'
#
loop_
_entity.id
_entity.type
_entity.pdbx_description
1 polymer ?
#
loop_
_entity_poly.entity_id
_entity_poly.type
_entity_poly.pdbx_seq_one_letter_code
_entity_poly.pdbx_strand_id
1 'polypeptide(L)'
;MRAIDGPLNTINADETAWHDRKAKVFLAMWLQKDTEPHAKEVFGPLQDLGTGVYSSYSSDLSIEESQRIWPEETGRKLRKLITKYDPQHLFNQGHYW
;
A
#
# COMPACT_ATOMS: atom_id res chain seq x y z
N MET A 1 14.90 -4.53 5.56
CA MET A 1 13.88 -5.43 6.18
C MET A 1 13.61 -4.96 7.59
N ARG A 2 12.37 -5.01 8.06
CA ARG A 2 11.97 -4.63 9.43
C ARG A 2 10.90 -5.57 9.95
N ALA A 3 11.11 -6.16 11.13
CA ALA A 3 10.06 -6.89 11.84
C ALA A 3 9.01 -5.91 12.40
N ILE A 4 7.74 -6.26 12.29
CA ILE A 4 6.59 -5.42 12.68
C ILE A 4 5.51 -6.19 13.43
N ASP A 5 5.80 -7.42 13.82
CA ASP A 5 4.86 -8.25 14.54
C ASP A 5 4.63 -7.77 15.99
N GLY A 6 3.66 -8.38 16.68
CA GLY A 6 3.30 -8.09 18.06
C GLY A 6 1.97 -7.33 18.17
N PRO A 7 1.88 -6.23 18.95
CA PRO A 7 0.63 -5.51 19.18
C PRO A 7 -0.09 -5.02 17.90
N LEU A 8 0.64 -4.80 16.81
CA LEU A 8 0.04 -4.43 15.53
C LEU A 8 -0.86 -5.53 14.96
N ASN A 9 -0.56 -6.81 15.24
CA ASN A 9 -1.32 -7.95 14.74
C ASN A 9 -2.57 -8.29 15.56
N THR A 10 -2.77 -7.63 16.71
CA THR A 10 -3.95 -7.88 17.55
C THR A 10 -5.16 -7.05 17.13
N ILE A 11 -4.98 -6.09 16.22
CA ILE A 11 -6.04 -5.22 15.70
C ILE A 11 -6.66 -5.89 14.48
N ASN A 12 -8.00 -5.88 14.35
CA ASN A 12 -8.64 -6.46 13.18
C ASN A 12 -8.41 -5.58 11.93
N ALA A 13 -8.37 -6.22 10.76
CA ALA A 13 -8.07 -5.57 9.48
C ALA A 13 -9.10 -4.50 9.08
N ASP A 14 -10.33 -4.57 9.61
CA ASP A 14 -11.45 -3.70 9.30
C ASP A 14 -11.64 -2.53 10.28
N GLU A 15 -10.87 -2.49 11.37
CA GLU A 15 -10.93 -1.42 12.38
C GLU A 15 -10.25 -0.12 11.91
N THR A 16 -9.34 -0.22 10.93
CA THR A 16 -8.58 0.93 10.41
C THR A 16 -8.38 0.82 8.90
N ALA A 17 -7.79 1.85 8.29
CA ALA A 17 -7.40 1.79 6.87
C ALA A 17 -6.24 0.83 6.60
N TRP A 18 -5.46 0.39 7.60
CA TRP A 18 -4.39 -0.59 7.40
C TRP A 18 -4.95 -2.01 7.44
N HIS A 19 -5.07 -2.63 6.25
CA HIS A 19 -5.61 -3.97 6.05
C HIS A 19 -4.66 -5.11 6.50
N ASP A 20 -3.37 -5.05 6.14
CA ASP A 20 -2.40 -6.14 6.34
C ASP A 20 -1.92 -6.35 7.79
N ARG A 21 -2.86 -6.43 8.73
CA ARG A 21 -2.60 -6.63 10.16
C ARG A 21 -1.89 -7.95 10.46
N LYS A 22 -1.88 -8.93 9.56
CA LYS A 22 -1.18 -10.21 9.76
C LYS A 22 0.28 -10.21 9.27
N ALA A 23 0.73 -9.13 8.62
CA ALA A 23 2.11 -9.01 8.19
C ALA A 23 3.06 -9.01 9.40
N LYS A 24 4.18 -9.72 9.26
CA LYS A 24 5.21 -9.82 10.31
C LYS A 24 6.48 -9.05 9.98
N VAL A 25 6.69 -8.77 8.69
CA VAL A 25 7.91 -8.17 8.19
C VAL A 25 7.56 -7.19 7.08
N PHE A 26 8.21 -6.03 7.10
CA PHE A 26 8.34 -5.18 5.93
C PHE A 26 9.64 -5.47 5.19
N LEU A 27 9.51 -5.65 3.88
CA LEU A 27 10.61 -5.64 2.95
C LEU A 27 10.50 -4.37 2.09
N ALA A 28 11.58 -3.63 1.99
CA ALA A 28 11.63 -2.38 1.25
C ALA A 28 12.97 -2.27 0.55
N MET A 29 12.96 -1.68 -0.64
CA MET A 29 14.12 -1.37 -1.44
C MET A 29 14.01 0.08 -1.89
N TRP A 30 15.09 0.83 -1.74
CA TRP A 30 15.19 2.21 -2.19
C TRP A 30 16.25 2.29 -3.26
N LEU A 31 15.92 2.90 -4.38
CA LEU A 31 16.81 3.04 -5.53
C LEU A 31 16.77 4.47 -6.06
N GLN A 32 17.70 4.78 -6.96
CA GLN A 32 17.69 6.08 -7.64
C GLN A 32 16.50 6.16 -8.59
N LYS A 33 15.93 7.37 -8.71
CA LYS A 33 14.73 7.63 -9.52
C LYS A 33 14.81 7.04 -10.93
N ASP A 34 15.97 7.17 -11.57
CA ASP A 34 16.15 6.80 -12.98
C ASP A 34 16.37 5.29 -13.19
N THR A 35 16.22 4.48 -12.14
CA THR A 35 16.40 3.02 -12.17
C THR A 35 15.09 2.24 -11.98
N GLU A 36 13.94 2.91 -12.08
CA GLU A 36 12.61 2.31 -11.83
C GLU A 36 12.34 1.01 -12.61
N PRO A 37 12.62 0.87 -13.92
CA PRO A 37 12.36 -0.39 -14.63
C PRO A 37 13.15 -1.56 -14.04
N HIS A 38 14.41 -1.31 -13.66
CA HIS A 38 15.26 -2.30 -13.03
C HIS A 38 14.81 -2.61 -11.60
N ALA A 39 14.31 -1.61 -10.87
CA ALA A 39 13.69 -1.79 -9.56
C ALA A 39 12.53 -2.79 -9.61
N LYS A 40 11.63 -2.60 -10.59
CA LYS A 40 10.46 -3.46 -10.81
C LYS A 40 10.87 -4.87 -11.21
N GLU A 41 11.89 -5.02 -12.06
CA GLU A 41 12.43 -6.33 -12.44
C GLU A 41 12.98 -7.11 -11.23
N VAL A 42 13.80 -6.47 -10.39
CA VAL A 42 14.47 -7.13 -9.27
C VAL A 42 13.52 -7.39 -8.10
N PHE A 43 12.63 -6.45 -7.81
CA PHE A 43 11.77 -6.50 -6.62
C PHE A 43 10.38 -7.09 -6.89
N GLY A 44 9.94 -7.09 -8.15
CA GLY A 44 8.63 -7.64 -8.57
C GLY A 44 8.38 -9.06 -8.04
N PRO A 45 9.32 -10.01 -8.20
CA PRO A 45 9.14 -11.37 -7.67
C PRO A 45 8.92 -11.42 -6.15
N LEU A 46 9.51 -10.48 -5.40
CA LEU A 46 9.31 -10.38 -3.94
C LEU A 46 7.98 -9.72 -3.59
N GLN A 47 7.51 -8.77 -4.40
CA GLN A 47 6.17 -8.20 -4.25
C GLN A 47 5.08 -9.25 -4.48
N ASP A 48 5.25 -10.14 -5.46
CA ASP A 48 4.28 -11.20 -5.78
C ASP A 48 4.15 -12.25 -4.66
N LEU A 49 5.19 -12.40 -3.83
CA LEU A 49 5.17 -13.25 -2.62
C LEU A 49 4.64 -12.51 -1.38
N GLY A 50 4.55 -11.18 -1.44
CA GLY A 50 4.08 -10.34 -0.35
C GLY A 50 2.57 -10.45 -0.14
N THR A 51 2.10 -10.03 1.04
CA THR A 51 0.66 -9.97 1.33
C THR A 51 0.01 -8.65 0.88
N GLY A 52 0.81 -7.61 0.65
CA GLY A 52 0.35 -6.27 0.31
C GLY A 52 1.50 -5.26 0.29
N VAL A 53 1.16 -3.99 0.12
CA VAL A 53 2.13 -2.88 0.07
C VAL A 53 1.83 -1.86 1.16
N TYR A 54 2.86 -1.43 1.88
CA TYR A 54 2.72 -0.34 2.83
C TYR A 54 2.80 1.00 2.11
N SER A 55 1.72 1.78 2.13
CA SER A 55 1.56 3.03 1.35
C SER A 55 2.71 4.02 1.51
N SER A 56 3.24 4.16 2.72
CA SER A 56 4.33 5.10 3.01
C SER A 56 5.68 4.69 2.42
N TYR A 57 5.80 3.45 1.93
CA TYR A 57 7.02 2.91 1.30
C TYR A 57 6.89 2.77 -0.22
N SER A 58 5.77 3.20 -0.82
CA SER A 58 5.61 3.20 -2.27
C SER A 58 5.52 4.61 -2.83
N SER A 59 6.31 4.84 -3.88
CA SER A 59 6.24 6.05 -4.72
C SER A 59 5.50 5.79 -6.04
N ASP A 60 5.02 4.56 -6.27
CA ASP A 60 4.28 4.19 -7.47
C ASP A 60 2.80 4.56 -7.30
N LEU A 61 2.37 5.65 -7.94
CA LEU A 61 0.99 6.14 -7.85
C LEU A 61 0.02 5.42 -8.80
N SER A 62 0.42 4.27 -9.38
CA SER A 62 -0.45 3.49 -10.26
C SER A 62 -1.68 2.95 -9.52
N ILE A 63 -2.70 2.61 -10.31
CA ILE A 63 -3.92 1.98 -9.80
C ILE A 63 -3.58 0.57 -9.28
N GLU A 64 -2.69 -0.14 -9.97
CA GLU A 64 -2.24 -1.46 -9.59
C GLU A 64 -1.56 -1.46 -8.21
N GLU A 65 -0.68 -0.50 -7.95
CA GLU A 65 -0.06 -0.36 -6.63
C GLU A 65 -1.09 0.08 -5.57
N SER A 66 -1.99 1.01 -5.91
CA SER A 66 -3.07 1.43 -5.02
C SER A 66 -3.97 0.27 -4.59
N GLN A 67 -4.25 -0.68 -5.48
CA GLN A 67 -5.01 -1.90 -5.18
C GLN A 67 -4.27 -2.85 -4.23
N ARG A 68 -2.94 -2.91 -4.32
CA ARG A 68 -2.11 -3.69 -3.38
C ARG A 68 -1.99 -3.02 -2.01
N ILE A 69 -2.05 -1.70 -1.97
CA ILE A 69 -2.04 -0.92 -0.72
C ILE A 69 -3.39 -0.99 -0.01
N TRP A 70 -4.49 -0.83 -0.74
CA TRP A 70 -5.86 -0.82 -0.21
C TRP A 70 -6.70 -1.96 -0.81
N PRO A 71 -6.41 -3.22 -0.43
CA PRO A 71 -7.11 -4.34 -1.00
C PRO A 71 -8.60 -4.35 -0.60
N GLU A 72 -9.40 -4.98 -1.46
CA GLU A 72 -10.77 -5.39 -1.18
C GLU A 72 -11.69 -4.26 -0.63
N GLU A 73 -12.32 -4.54 0.51
CA GLU A 73 -13.30 -3.70 1.18
C GLU A 73 -12.69 -2.40 1.71
N THR A 74 -11.41 -2.40 2.06
CA THR A 74 -10.68 -1.19 2.51
C THR A 74 -10.63 -0.16 1.39
N GLY A 75 -10.17 -0.55 0.20
CA GLY A 75 -10.16 0.33 -0.97
C GLY A 75 -11.56 0.82 -1.34
N ARG A 76 -12.58 -0.06 -1.26
CA ARG A 76 -13.97 0.33 -1.51
C ARG A 76 -14.48 1.39 -0.51
N LYS A 77 -14.18 1.25 0.78
CA LYS A 77 -14.57 2.22 1.82
C LYS A 77 -13.85 3.55 1.60
N LEU A 78 -12.54 3.53 1.30
CA LEU A 78 -11.75 4.73 1.05
C LEU A 78 -12.25 5.51 -0.18
N ARG A 79 -12.53 4.84 -1.30
CA ARG A 79 -13.12 5.50 -2.48
C ARG A 79 -14.44 6.19 -2.17
N LYS A 80 -15.33 5.56 -1.39
CA LYS A 80 -16.58 6.21 -0.96
C LYS A 80 -16.34 7.44 -0.10
N LEU A 81 -15.34 7.41 0.77
CA LEU A 81 -14.96 8.57 1.58
C LEU A 81 -14.41 9.70 0.71
N ILE A 82 -13.54 9.39 -0.26
CA ILE A 82 -12.94 10.43 -1.10
C ILE A 82 -13.97 11.09 -2.02
N THR A 83 -14.91 10.33 -2.59
CA THR A 83 -16.03 10.90 -3.36
C THR A 83 -16.90 11.82 -2.49
N LYS A 84 -17.00 11.57 -1.19
CA LYS A 84 -17.80 12.40 -0.27
C LYS A 84 -17.05 13.66 0.19
N TYR A 85 -15.77 13.52 0.53
CA TYR A 85 -15.00 14.56 1.24
C TYR A 85 -14.01 15.32 0.36
N ASP A 86 -13.57 14.75 -0.76
CA ASP A 86 -12.75 15.42 -1.77
C ASP A 86 -13.29 15.12 -3.20
N PRO A 87 -14.54 15.49 -3.50
CA PRO A 87 -15.17 15.21 -4.81
C PRO A 87 -14.46 15.89 -5.99
N GLN A 88 -13.65 16.91 -5.73
CA GLN A 88 -12.88 17.64 -6.74
C GLN A 88 -11.46 17.09 -6.89
N HIS A 89 -11.06 16.09 -6.09
CA HIS A 89 -9.71 15.53 -6.08
C HIS A 89 -8.63 16.61 -5.93
N LEU A 90 -8.85 17.57 -5.02
CA LEU A 90 -7.85 18.59 -4.70
C LEU A 90 -6.59 17.97 -4.12
N PHE A 91 -6.74 16.85 -3.41
CA PHE A 91 -5.64 15.99 -3.04
C PHE A 91 -5.55 14.88 -4.09
N ASN A 92 -4.52 14.89 -4.95
CA ASN A 92 -4.36 13.91 -6.05
C ASN A 92 -2.96 13.24 -6.13
N GLN A 93 -2.13 13.39 -5.09
CA GLN A 93 -0.76 12.86 -5.05
C GLN A 93 -0.60 11.63 -4.14
N GLY A 94 -1.70 11.01 -3.71
CA GLY A 94 -1.66 9.80 -2.89
C GLY A 94 -2.31 8.58 -3.56
N HIS A 95 -2.19 7.45 -2.88
CA HIS A 95 -2.75 6.17 -3.30
C HIS A 95 -4.22 6.10 -2.85
N TYR A 96 -5.21 6.34 -3.70
CA TYR A 96 -6.64 6.22 -3.31
C TYR A 96 -7.56 5.88 -4.48
N TRP A 97 -7.02 5.12 -5.43
CA TRP A 97 -7.71 4.65 -6.64
C TRP A 97 -8.12 3.18 -6.52
#